data_AF-A0A9D8AHD3-F1
#
_entry.id   AF-A0A9D8AHD3-F1
#
_cell.length_a   1.000
_cell.length_b   1.000
_cell.length_c   1.000
_cell.angle_alpha   90.00
_cell.angle_beta   90.00
_cell.angle_gamma   90.00
#
_symmetry.space_group_name_H-M   'P 1'
#
loop_
_entity.id
_entity.type
_entity.pdbx_description
1 polymer ?
#
loop_
_entity_poly.entity_id
_entity_poly.type
_entity_poly.pdbx_seq_one_letter_code
_entity_poly.pdbx_strand_id
1 'polypeptide(L)' 'MSEYICPHCKRSIYDDEALRCLYCGESLKRGFGFMGRIKYPTPRVIIVIAVAIVLLSFILLITR' A
#
# COMPACT_ATOMS: atom_id res chain seq x y z
N MET A 1 -14.49 -9.65 7.77
CA MET A 1 -14.71 -8.30 8.32
C MET A 1 -13.78 -8.16 9.51
N SER A 2 -12.67 -7.45 9.35
CA SER A 2 -11.71 -7.20 10.43
C SER A 2 -12.23 -6.07 11.29
N GLU A 3 -12.62 -6.36 12.53
CA GLU A 3 -12.95 -5.32 13.51
C GLU A 3 -11.66 -4.55 13.86
N TYR A 4 -11.58 -3.29 13.44
CA TYR A 4 -10.49 -2.41 13.81
C TYR A 4 -10.91 -1.52 14.98
N ILE A 5 -10.17 -1.52 16.07
CA ILE A 5 -10.48 -0.69 17.25
C ILE A 5 -9.76 0.65 17.12
N CYS A 6 -10.51 1.75 17.16
CA CYS A 6 -9.93 3.09 17.10
C CYS A 6 -9.02 3.35 18.32
N PRO A 7 -7.75 3.76 18.14
CA PRO A 7 -6.84 4.00 19.27
C PRO A 7 -7.22 5.22 20.12
N HIS A 8 -8.03 6.14 19.59
CA HIS A 8 -8.44 7.36 20.29
C HIS A 8 -9.72 7.16 21.11
N CYS A 9 -10.77 6.59 20.52
CA CYS A 9 -12.07 6.44 21.17
C CYS A 9 -12.43 5.02 21.59
N LYS A 10 -11.56 4.03 21.30
CA LYS A 10 -11.72 2.60 21.63
C LYS A 10 -13.01 1.95 21.09
N ARG A 11 -13.68 2.60 20.12
CA ARG A 11 -14.84 2.03 19.44
C ARG A 11 -14.40 1.11 18.30
N SER A 12 -15.17 0.06 18.07
CA SER A 12 -15.01 -0.81 16.91
C SER A 12 -15.40 -0.07 15.65
N ILE A 13 -14.60 -0.24 14.60
CA ILE A 13 -14.82 0.28 13.26
C ILE A 13 -14.89 -0.95 12.36
N TYR A 14 -15.99 -1.04 11.61
CA TYR A 14 -16.29 -2.15 10.71
C TYR A 14 -15.73 -1.94 9.29
N ASP A 15 -15.17 -0.76 9.04
CA ASP A 15 -14.68 -0.33 7.73
C ASP A 15 -13.17 -0.07 7.80
N ASP A 16 -12.39 -1.03 7.29
CA ASP A 16 -10.93 -0.99 7.23
C ASP A 16 -10.40 0.03 6.20
N GLU A 17 -11.27 0.61 5.36
CA GLU A 17 -10.91 1.66 4.41
C GLU A 17 -11.15 3.08 4.95
N ALA A 18 -11.82 3.22 6.10
CA ALA A 18 -12.14 4.50 6.71
C ALA A 18 -10.87 5.26 7.16
N LEU A 19 -10.57 6.37 6.46
CA LEU A 19 -9.48 7.30 6.79
C LEU A 19 -9.70 8.08 8.10
N ARG A 20 -10.94 8.15 8.57
CA ARG A 20 -11.33 8.88 9.78
C ARG A 20 -12.30 8.06 10.60
N CYS A 21 -12.21 8.20 11.91
CA CYS A 21 -13.14 7.54 12.81
C CYS A 21 -14.48 8.26 12.69
N LEU A 22 -15.54 7.54 12.33
CA LEU A 22 -16.89 8.14 12.27
C LEU A 22 -17.39 8.61 13.64
N TYR A 23 -16.82 8.08 14.73
CA TYR A 23 -17.26 8.42 16.09
C TYR A 23 -16.53 9.62 16.69
N CYS A 24 -15.21 9.68 16.59
CA CYS A 24 -14.42 10.77 17.20
C CYS A 24 -13.86 11.76 16.19
N GLY A 25 -14.02 11.53 14.88
CA GLY A 25 -13.51 12.41 13.82
C GLY A 25 -11.98 12.37 13.64
N GLU A 26 -11.26 11.65 14.50
CA GLU A 26 -9.80 11.56 14.42
C GLU A 26 -9.36 10.83 13.15
N SER A 27 -8.23 11.25 12.58
CA SER A 27 -7.62 10.55 11.46
C SER A 27 -7.12 9.19 11.93
N LEU A 28 -7.71 8.11 11.40
CA LEU A 28 -7.08 6.81 11.53
C LEU A 28 -5.86 6.86 10.63
N LYS A 29 -4.67 6.99 11.24
CA LYS A 29 -3.43 6.69 10.53
C LYS A 29 -3.61 5.29 9.99
N ARG A 30 -3.85 5.18 8.67
CA ARG A 30 -3.82 3.91 7.94
C ARG A 30 -2.64 3.16 8.51
N GLY A 31 -2.93 2.09 9.24
CA GLY A 31 -1.91 1.10 9.55
C GLY A 31 -1.49 0.59 8.19
N PHE A 32 -0.44 1.18 7.62
CA PHE A 32 0.34 0.57 6.55
C PHE A 32 0.97 -0.68 7.15
N GLY A 33 0.14 -1.68 7.44
CA GLY A 33 0.59 -3.04 7.63
C GLY A 33 1.33 -3.44 6.36
N PHE A 34 2.29 -4.34 6.51
CA PHE A 34 3.12 -4.87 5.42
C PHE A 34 2.33 -5.21 4.15
N MET A 35 1.07 -5.62 4.30
CA MET A 35 0.15 -5.97 3.20
C MET A 35 -0.39 -4.78 2.39
N GLY A 36 -0.50 -3.58 2.98
CA GLY A 36 -0.96 -2.37 2.28
C GLY A 36 0.08 -1.78 1.33
N ARG A 37 1.37 -2.05 1.56
CA ARG A 37 2.48 -1.65 0.66
C ARG A 37 2.54 -2.45 -0.63
N ILE A 38 1.94 -3.65 -0.66
CA ILE A 38 1.94 -4.52 -1.85
C ILE A 38 0.86 -4.06 -2.86
N LYS A 39 -0.27 -3.51 -2.38
CA LYS A 39 -1.37 -3.05 -3.25
C LYS A 39 -1.00 -1.81 -4.08
N TYR A 40 -0.06 -1.00 -3.60
CA TYR A 40 0.46 0.16 -4.33
C TYR A 40 1.99 0.12 -4.33
N PRO A 41 2.63 -0.57 -5.29
CA PRO A 41 4.06 -0.43 -5.48
C PRO A 41 4.33 1.06 -5.70
N THR A 42 5.16 1.64 -4.83
CA THR A 42 5.55 3.05 -4.97
C THR A 42 6.05 3.29 -6.39
N PRO A 43 5.79 4.47 -7.01
CA PRO A 43 6.15 4.74 -8.40
C PRO A 43 7.65 4.52 -8.68
N ARG A 44 8.50 4.67 -7.66
CA ARG A 44 9.92 4.33 -7.73
C ARG A 44 10.19 2.86 -8.09
N VAL A 45 9.45 1.93 -7.49
CA VAL A 45 9.59 0.49 -7.75
C VAL A 45 9.14 0.15 -9.17
N ILE A 46 8.05 0.76 -9.63
CA ILE A 46 7.53 0.58 -11.00
C ILE A 46 8.59 1.02 -12.03
N ILE A 47 9.22 2.18 -11.81
CA ILE A 47 10.28 2.70 -12.70
C ILE A 47 11.48 1.76 -12.71
N VAL A 48 11.93 1.28 -11.55
CA VAL A 48 13.08 0.35 -11.47
C VAL A 48 12.79 -0.95 -12.23
N ILE A 49 11.60 -1.53 -12.07
CA ILE A 49 11.20 -2.74 -12.78
C ILE A 49 11.14 -2.48 -14.29
N ALA A 50 10.55 -1.36 -14.73
CA ALA A 50 10.46 -1.02 -16.15
C ALA A 50 11.86 -0.86 -16.79
N VAL A 51 12.78 -0.15 -16.12
CA VAL A 51 14.17 0.02 -16.59
C VAL A 51 14.89 -1.34 -16.66
N ALA A 52 14.72 -2.19 -15.64
CA ALA A 52 15.34 -3.52 -15.64
C ALA A 52 14.86 -4.39 -16.81
N ILE A 53 13.56 -4.37 -17.13
CA ILE A 53 13.00 -5.11 -18.27
C ILE A 53 13.60 -4.61 -19.58
N VAL A 54 13.68 -3.30 -19.78
CA VAL A 54 14.29 -2.73 -21.00
C VAL A 54 15.75 -3.16 -21.12
N LEU A 55 16.55 -3.04 -20.05
CA LEU A 55 17.95 -3.45 -20.06
C LEU A 55 18.13 -4.95 -20.37
N LEU A 56 17.33 -5.82 -19.75
CA LEU A 56 17.32 -7.26 -20.04
C LEU A 56 16.99 -7.54 -21.51
N SER A 57 16.04 -6.80 -22.08
CA SER A 57 15.65 -6.93 -23.48
C SER A 57 16.81 -6.59 -24.42
N PHE A 58 17.52 -5.50 -24.14
CA PHE A 58 18.70 -5.10 -24.90
C PHE A 58 19.84 -6.11 -24.79
N ILE A 59 20.10 -6.62 -23.58
CA ILE A 59 21.12 -7.65 -23.36
C ILE A 59 20.78 -8.89 -24.20
N LEU A 60 19.57 -9.43 -24.07
CA LEU A 60 19.13 -10.61 -24.84
C LEU A 60 19.22 -10.43 -26.35
N LEU A 61 19.04 -9.21 -26.86
CA LEU A 61 19.15 -8.88 -28.28
C LEU A 61 20.62 -8.86 -28.74
N ILE A 62 21.54 -8.44 -27.88
CA ILE A 62 22.99 -8.42 -28.16
C ILE A 62 23.61 -9.82 -28.02
N THR A 63 23.14 -10.64 -27.07
CA THR A 63 23.68 -12.00 -26.88
C THR A 63 23.16 -13.02 -27.89
N ARG A 64 22.19 -12.65 -28.72
CA ARG A 64 21.60 -13.50 -29.76
C ARG A 64 22.18 -13.20 -31.12
#